data_AF-A0A161JK46-F1
#
_entry.id   AF-A0A161JK46-F1
#
_cell.length_a   1.000
_cell.length_b   1.000
_cell.length_c   1.000
_cell.angle_alpha   90.00
_cell.angle_beta   90.00
_cell.angle_gamma   90.00
#
_symmetry.space_group_name_H-M   'P 1'
#
loop_
_entity.id
_entity.type
_entity.pdbx_description
1 polymer ?
#
loop_
_entity_poly.entity_id
_entity_poly.type
_entity_poly.pdbx_seq_one_letter_code
_entity_poly.pdbx_strand_id
1 'polypeptide(L)'
;MRAGIRLRTTIVQQKTGRPVPFELTETTRETLAAWLKLRGLRASDWLFPSRSRPGEHLTTRQYGRLVDEWVTLIGLDPAGYGTHSLRRTKVALIYRRTGNLRACQLLLGHTKLESTVRYLGIEADDALVMSEQTDI
;
A
#
# COMPACT_ATOMS: atom_id res chain seq x y z
N MET A 1 -23.90 12.88 14.87
CA MET A 1 -23.14 11.64 14.69
C MET A 1 -21.85 11.98 13.92
N ARG A 2 -20.67 12.00 14.56
CA ARG A 2 -19.41 12.28 13.84
C ARG A 2 -19.14 11.06 12.94
N ALA A 3 -19.25 11.24 11.62
CA ALA A 3 -18.90 10.18 10.68
C ALA A 3 -17.39 9.92 10.77
N GLY A 4 -17.01 8.81 11.42
CA GLY A 4 -15.62 8.36 11.51
C GLY A 4 -15.14 7.76 10.19
N ILE A 5 -13.84 7.83 9.94
CA ILE A 5 -13.23 7.12 8.81
C ILE A 5 -13.38 5.62 9.05
N ARG A 6 -13.87 4.89 8.04
CA ARG A 6 -14.13 3.45 8.14
C ARG A 6 -12.82 2.67 8.29
N LEU A 7 -12.86 1.55 9.02
CA LEU A 7 -11.73 0.62 9.16
C LEU A 7 -11.30 0.01 7.82
N ARG A 8 -12.28 -0.34 6.99
CA ARG A 8 -12.08 -0.93 5.67
C ARG A 8 -12.63 -0.01 4.60
N THR A 9 -11.90 0.10 3.51
CA THR A 9 -12.30 0.83 2.31
C THR A 9 -11.83 0.08 1.07
N THR A 10 -12.22 0.55 -0.10
CA THR A 10 -11.96 -0.12 -1.38
C THR A 10 -11.36 0.88 -2.35
N ILE A 11 -10.29 0.48 -3.05
CA ILE A 11 -9.83 1.18 -4.25
C ILE A 11 -10.27 0.40 -5.49
N VAL A 12 -10.62 1.10 -6.57
CA VAL A 12 -10.84 0.48 -7.88
C VAL A 12 -9.57 0.63 -8.69
N GLN A 13 -8.97 -0.50 -9.09
CA GLN A 13 -7.77 -0.47 -9.92
C GLN A 13 -8.09 0.04 -11.33
N GLN A 14 -7.37 1.07 -11.79
CA GLN A 14 -7.60 1.64 -13.11
C GLN A 14 -7.36 0.63 -14.25
N LYS A 15 -6.32 -0.21 -14.15
CA LYS A 15 -5.95 -1.16 -15.21
C LYS A 15 -6.94 -2.30 -15.37
N THR A 16 -7.54 -2.77 -14.27
CA THR A 16 -8.35 -4.01 -14.25
C THR A 16 -9.82 -3.75 -13.95
N GLY A 17 -10.18 -2.55 -13.50
CA GLY A 17 -11.52 -2.21 -13.01
C GLY A 17 -11.89 -2.91 -11.70
N ARG A 18 -10.97 -3.67 -11.09
CA ARG A 18 -11.31 -4.52 -9.94
C ARG A 18 -11.28 -3.73 -8.63
N PRO A 19 -12.29 -3.90 -7.77
CA PRO A 19 -12.25 -3.40 -6.41
C PRO A 19 -11.25 -4.23 -5.59
N VAL A 20 -10.37 -3.55 -4.87
CA VAL A 20 -9.44 -4.16 -3.91
C VAL A 20 -9.74 -3.56 -2.54
N PRO A 21 -10.34 -4.34 -1.62
CA PRO A 21 -10.56 -3.89 -0.26
C PRO A 21 -9.23 -3.85 0.50
N PHE A 22 -9.07 -2.87 1.38
CA PHE A 22 -7.92 -2.77 2.27
C PHE A 22 -8.30 -2.12 3.59
N GLU A 23 -7.45 -2.36 4.58
CA GLU A 23 -7.63 -1.87 5.94
C GLU A 23 -6.78 -0.62 6.16
N LEU A 24 -7.38 0.37 6.82
CA LEU A 24 -6.70 1.55 7.33
C LEU A 24 -6.36 1.29 8.80
N THR A 25 -5.08 1.36 9.15
CA THR A 25 -4.64 1.31 10.54
C THR A 25 -5.26 2.46 11.34
N GLU A 26 -5.33 2.33 12.65
CA GLU A 26 -5.87 3.37 13.53
C GLU A 26 -5.16 4.72 13.33
N THR A 27 -3.83 4.71 13.38
CA THR A 27 -3.00 5.89 13.12
C THR A 27 -3.30 6.54 11.76
N THR A 28 -3.51 5.74 10.70
CA THR A 28 -3.87 6.28 9.39
C THR A 28 -5.26 6.93 9.40
N ARG A 29 -6.24 6.33 10.09
CA ARG A 29 -7.58 6.93 10.22
C ARG A 29 -7.54 8.24 11.00
N GLU A 30 -6.79 8.30 12.08
CA GLU A 30 -6.61 9.53 12.87
C GLU A 30 -5.94 10.64 12.04
N THR A 31 -4.85 10.29 11.34
CA THR A 31 -4.12 11.22 10.48
C THR A 31 -4.99 11.74 9.34
N LEU A 32 -5.76 10.86 8.68
CA LEU A 32 -6.69 11.26 7.64
C LEU A 32 -7.82 12.14 8.18
N ALA A 33 -8.34 11.87 9.38
CA ALA A 33 -9.37 12.69 9.99
C ALA A 33 -8.85 14.10 10.30
N ALA A 34 -7.63 14.20 10.83
CA ALA A 34 -6.96 15.48 11.05
C ALA A 34 -6.71 16.23 9.74
N TRP A 35 -6.26 15.52 8.70
CA TRP A 35 -6.05 16.07 7.36
C TRP A 35 -7.33 16.64 6.73
N LEU A 36 -8.42 15.87 6.75
CA LEU A 36 -9.72 16.29 6.22
C LEU A 36 -10.23 17.54 6.95
N LYS A 37 -10.09 17.59 8.28
CA LYS A 37 -10.47 18.75 9.10
C LYS A 37 -9.63 19.98 8.76
N LEU A 38 -8.30 19.82 8.66
CA LEU A 38 -7.37 20.91 8.36
C LEU A 38 -7.64 21.51 6.98
N ARG A 39 -7.93 20.66 5.99
CA ARG A 39 -8.09 21.07 4.59
C ARG A 39 -9.50 21.53 4.25
N GLY A 40 -10.50 21.22 5.06
CA GLY A 40 -11.90 21.57 4.79
C GLY A 40 -12.44 20.95 3.51
N LEU A 41 -11.99 19.73 3.16
CA LEU A 41 -12.32 19.08 1.89
C LEU A 41 -13.81 18.70 1.81
N ARG A 42 -14.41 18.90 0.64
CA ARG A 42 -15.73 18.40 0.28
C ARG A 42 -15.63 16.96 -0.16
N ALA A 43 -16.77 16.25 -0.16
CA ALA A 43 -16.81 14.82 -0.53
C ALA A 43 -16.40 14.56 -2.00
N SER A 44 -16.54 15.55 -2.87
CA SER A 44 -16.14 15.50 -4.29
C SER A 44 -14.67 15.81 -4.52
N ASP A 45 -13.95 16.32 -3.51
CA ASP A 45 -12.58 16.75 -3.67
C ASP A 45 -11.63 15.56 -3.66
N TRP A 46 -10.51 15.70 -4.36
CA TRP A 46 -9.42 14.73 -4.24
C TRP A 46 -8.93 14.67 -2.79
N LEU A 47 -8.81 13.46 -2.24
CA LEU A 47 -8.31 13.24 -0.88
C LEU A 47 -6.92 13.89 -0.68
N PHE A 48 -6.08 13.83 -1.72
CA PHE A 48 -4.80 14.52 -1.78
C PHE A 48 -4.77 15.43 -3.01
N PRO A 49 -5.21 16.69 -2.89
CA PRO A 49 -5.25 17.62 -4.02
C PRO A 49 -3.84 18.12 -4.35
N SER A 50 -3.60 18.41 -5.62
CA SER A 50 -2.36 19.03 -6.10
C SER A 50 -2.19 20.43 -5.50
N ARG A 51 -0.94 20.79 -5.17
CA ARG A 51 -0.59 22.14 -4.68
C ARG A 51 -0.38 23.14 -5.82
N SER A 52 -0.02 22.67 -7.01
CA SER A 52 0.34 23.50 -8.16
C SER A 52 -0.69 23.47 -9.29
N ARG A 53 -1.61 22.51 -9.27
CA ARG A 53 -2.64 22.34 -10.32
C ARG A 53 -4.02 22.30 -9.67
N PRO A 54 -4.73 23.44 -9.60
CA PRO A 54 -6.07 23.49 -9.03
C PRO A 54 -7.01 22.48 -9.71
N GLY A 55 -7.79 21.75 -8.92
CA GLY A 55 -8.73 20.74 -9.41
C GLY A 55 -8.12 19.36 -9.73
N GLU A 56 -6.79 19.20 -9.72
CA GLU A 56 -6.12 17.91 -9.93
C GLU A 56 -5.72 17.24 -8.60
N HIS A 57 -5.49 15.92 -8.66
CA HIS A 57 -4.89 15.17 -7.55
C HIS A 57 -3.35 15.27 -7.53
N LEU A 58 -2.76 14.85 -6.42
CA LEU A 58 -1.32 14.65 -6.28
C LEU A 58 -0.76 13.82 -7.45
N THR A 59 0.29 14.31 -8.10
CA THR A 59 0.94 13.58 -9.20
C THR A 59 1.82 12.44 -8.65
N THR A 60 2.00 11.38 -9.44
CA THR A 60 2.91 10.28 -9.09
C THR A 60 4.33 10.77 -8.84
N ARG A 61 4.79 11.77 -9.61
CA ARG A 61 6.12 12.38 -9.43
C ARG A 61 6.24 13.06 -8.06
N GLN A 62 5.21 13.81 -7.65
CA GLN A 62 5.22 14.45 -6.34
C GLN A 62 5.14 13.42 -5.21
N TYR A 63 4.36 12.36 -5.37
CA TYR A 63 4.35 11.27 -4.39
C TYR A 63 5.73 10.62 -4.25
N GLY A 64 6.43 10.35 -5.35
CA GLY A 64 7.81 9.87 -5.33
C GLY A 64 8.73 10.80 -4.55
N ARG A 65 8.72 12.10 -4.86
CA ARG A 65 9.54 13.10 -4.15
C ARG A 65 9.28 13.16 -2.65
N LEU A 66 8.02 13.03 -2.21
CA LEU A 66 7.69 13.00 -0.79
C LEU A 66 8.30 11.76 -0.11
N VAL A 67 8.25 10.60 -0.78
CA VAL A 67 8.86 9.37 -0.26
C VAL A 67 10.38 9.53 -0.20
N ASP A 68 11.01 10.05 -1.24
CA ASP A 68 12.48 10.28 -1.27
C ASP A 68 12.90 11.20 -0.11
N GLU A 69 12.15 12.28 0.13
CA GLU A 69 12.38 13.21 1.23
C GLU A 69 12.26 12.51 2.59
N TRP A 70 11.19 11.75 2.82
CA TRP A 70 10.98 11.03 4.08
C TRP A 70 12.05 9.97 4.34
N VAL A 71 12.47 9.26 3.31
CA VAL A 71 13.54 8.24 3.38
C VAL A 71 14.88 8.91 3.71
N THR A 72 15.19 10.03 3.06
CA THR A 72 16.40 10.81 3.35
C THR A 72 16.40 11.32 4.79
N LEU A 73 15.26 11.82 5.28
CA LEU A 73 15.12 12.37 6.64
C LEU A 73 15.41 11.34 7.74
N ILE A 74 15.18 10.06 7.48
CA ILE A 74 15.49 8.97 8.41
C ILE A 74 16.87 8.34 8.17
N GLY A 75 17.71 8.94 7.32
CA GLY A 75 19.09 8.53 7.07
C GLY A 75 19.25 7.32 6.15
N LEU A 76 18.24 7.00 5.34
CA LEU A 76 18.29 5.90 4.37
C LEU A 76 18.58 6.42 2.96
N ASP A 77 19.17 5.58 2.10
CA ASP A 77 19.43 5.89 0.69
C ASP A 77 18.13 5.83 -0.15
N PRO A 78 17.63 6.95 -0.70
CA PRO A 78 16.41 6.98 -1.51
C PRO A 78 16.46 6.08 -2.74
N ALA A 79 17.64 5.74 -3.28
CA ALA A 79 17.75 4.82 -4.42
C ALA A 79 17.18 3.43 -4.11
N GLY A 80 17.17 3.02 -2.84
CA GLY A 80 16.60 1.74 -2.39
C GLY A 80 15.10 1.78 -2.06
N TYR A 81 14.50 2.96 -1.95
CA TYR A 81 13.14 3.12 -1.44
C TYR A 81 12.27 3.99 -2.35
N GLY A 82 11.13 3.44 -2.77
CA GLY A 82 10.16 4.18 -3.55
C GLY A 82 8.75 3.66 -3.30
N THR A 83 7.78 4.30 -3.95
CA THR A 83 6.35 3.96 -3.81
C THR A 83 6.07 2.48 -4.08
N HIS A 84 6.82 1.86 -5.00
CA HIS A 84 6.70 0.44 -5.32
C HIS A 84 7.31 -0.47 -4.25
N SER A 85 8.49 -0.13 -3.71
CA SER A 85 9.12 -0.95 -2.67
C SER A 85 8.28 -0.92 -1.40
N LEU A 86 7.74 0.24 -1.01
CA LEU A 86 6.80 0.38 0.11
C LEU A 86 5.56 -0.52 -0.06
N ARG A 87 4.97 -0.56 -1.26
CA ARG A 87 3.83 -1.46 -1.56
C ARG A 87 4.23 -2.92 -1.39
N ARG A 88 5.41 -3.31 -1.87
CA ARG A 88 5.91 -4.69 -1.80
C ARG A 88 6.18 -5.13 -0.37
N THR A 89 6.77 -4.26 0.46
CA THR A 89 7.20 -4.56 1.83
C THR A 89 6.09 -5.15 2.68
N LYS A 90 4.91 -4.52 2.73
CA LYS A 90 3.80 -5.02 3.57
C LYS A 90 3.40 -6.45 3.19
N VAL A 91 3.28 -6.73 1.90
CA VAL A 91 2.83 -8.05 1.43
C VAL A 91 3.93 -9.09 1.58
N ALA A 92 5.19 -8.73 1.35
CA ALA A 92 6.33 -9.60 1.60
C ALA A 92 6.45 -10.00 3.09
N LEU A 93 6.13 -9.09 4.02
CA LEU A 93 6.09 -9.40 5.45
C LEU A 93 4.92 -10.34 5.81
N ILE A 94 3.76 -10.19 5.18
CA ILE A 94 2.63 -11.11 5.37
C ILE A 94 2.99 -12.51 4.87
N TYR A 95 3.59 -12.61 3.68
CA TYR A 95 4.02 -13.89 3.14
C TYR A 95 5.03 -14.58 4.05
N ARG A 96 6.10 -13.87 4.46
CA ARG A 96 7.12 -14.41 5.37
C ARG A 96 6.55 -14.92 6.70
N ARG A 97 5.47 -14.31 7.21
CA ARG A 97 4.85 -14.71 8.48
C ARG A 97 3.84 -15.85 8.36
N THR A 98 3.27 -16.07 7.18
CA THR A 98 2.07 -16.91 7.03
C THR A 98 2.16 -17.98 5.96
N GLY A 99 3.13 -17.88 5.05
CA GLY A 99 3.18 -18.68 3.81
C GLY A 99 1.97 -18.49 2.88
N ASN A 100 1.01 -17.64 3.20
CA ASN A 100 -0.28 -17.60 2.52
C ASN A 100 -0.23 -16.74 1.25
N LEU A 101 0.18 -17.38 0.16
CA LEU A 101 0.30 -16.74 -1.14
C LEU A 101 -1.04 -16.24 -1.70
N ARG A 102 -2.15 -16.95 -1.40
CA ARG A 102 -3.49 -16.56 -1.84
C ARG A 102 -3.96 -15.27 -1.16
N ALA A 103 -3.70 -15.12 0.14
CA ALA A 103 -3.99 -13.88 0.85
C ALA A 103 -3.17 -12.71 0.25
N CYS A 104 -1.90 -12.93 -0.04
CA CYS A 104 -1.03 -11.94 -0.69
C CYS A 104 -1.56 -11.52 -2.06
N GLN A 105 -2.02 -12.47 -2.88
CA GLN A 105 -2.62 -12.21 -4.18
C GLN A 105 -3.85 -11.29 -4.07
N LEU A 106 -4.75 -11.58 -3.12
CA LEU A 106 -5.96 -10.80 -2.89
C LEU A 106 -5.65 -9.38 -2.46
N LEU A 107 -4.70 -9.20 -1.53
CA LEU A 107 -4.26 -7.89 -1.05
C LEU A 107 -3.57 -7.04 -2.13
N LEU A 108 -2.87 -7.67 -3.07
CA LEU A 108 -2.27 -6.99 -4.22
C LEU A 108 -3.29 -6.72 -5.34
N GLY A 109 -4.42 -7.41 -5.34
CA GLY A 109 -5.41 -7.38 -6.42
C GLY A 109 -4.91 -8.04 -7.71
N HIS A 110 -4.03 -9.03 -7.61
CA HIS A 110 -3.49 -9.73 -8.78
C HIS A 110 -4.47 -10.80 -9.29
N THR A 111 -4.75 -10.77 -10.59
CA THR A 111 -5.63 -11.78 -11.22
C THR A 111 -5.00 -13.18 -11.21
N LYS A 112 -3.69 -13.25 -11.43
CA LYS A 112 -2.92 -14.49 -11.60
C LYS A 112 -1.99 -14.70 -10.40
N LEU A 113 -1.88 -15.94 -9.93
CA LEU A 113 -1.02 -16.28 -8.79
C LEU A 113 0.45 -16.09 -9.15
N GLU A 114 0.82 -16.42 -10.39
CA GLU A 114 2.15 -16.27 -10.97
C GLU A 114 2.64 -14.82 -10.93
N SER A 115 1.72 -13.85 -11.08
CA SER A 115 2.06 -12.43 -10.91
C SER A 115 2.46 -12.09 -9.49
N THR A 116 1.88 -12.77 -8.50
CA THR A 116 2.22 -12.59 -7.08
C THR A 116 3.54 -13.26 -6.74
N VAL A 117 3.79 -14.47 -7.25
CA VAL A 117 5.09 -15.16 -7.13
C VAL A 117 6.22 -14.27 -7.65
N ARG A 118 6.08 -13.79 -8.90
CA ARG A 118 7.07 -12.89 -9.52
C ARG A 118 7.22 -11.58 -8.75
N TYR A 119 6.12 -11.01 -8.26
CA TYR A 119 6.13 -9.74 -7.54
C TYR A 119 6.83 -9.84 -6.19
N LEU A 120 6.64 -10.96 -5.47
CA LEU A 120 7.29 -11.20 -4.19
C LEU A 120 8.72 -11.72 -4.35
N GLY A 121 9.06 -12.27 -5.52
CA GLY A 121 10.36 -12.89 -5.78
C GLY A 121 10.50 -14.20 -5.02
N ILE A 122 9.43 -15.00 -5.01
CA ILE A 122 9.42 -16.29 -4.32
C ILE A 122 10.19 -17.30 -5.16
N GLU A 123 11.14 -17.99 -4.52
CA GLU A 123 12.02 -18.97 -5.13
C GLU A 123 11.84 -20.37 -4.51
N ALA A 124 12.51 -21.38 -5.07
CA ALA A 124 12.44 -22.75 -4.55
C ALA A 124 12.99 -22.87 -3.11
N ASP A 125 13.94 -22.02 -2.74
CA ASP A 125 14.54 -21.97 -1.40
C ASP A 125 13.48 -21.64 -0.31
N ASP A 126 12.49 -20.80 -0.64
CA ASP A 126 11.39 -20.49 0.27
C ASP A 126 10.57 -21.74 0.64
N ALA A 127 10.46 -22.71 -0.27
CA ALA A 127 9.73 -23.96 -0.01
C ALA A 127 10.51 -24.88 0.94
N LEU A 128 11.85 -24.90 0.84
CA LEU A 128 12.71 -25.69 1.73
C LEU A 128 12.64 -25.16 3.16
N VAL A 129 12.78 -23.84 3.34
CA VAL A 129 12.67 -23.19 4.66
C VAL A 129 11.32 -23.48 5.32
N MET A 130 10.21 -23.46 4.57
CA MET A 130 8.89 -23.79 5.12
C MET A 130 8.78 -25.26 5.55
N SER A 131 9.40 -26.17 4.81
CA SER A 131 9.43 -27.60 5.16
C SER A 131 10.25 -27.85 6.41
N GLU A 132 11.42 -27.22 6.55
CA GLU A 132 12.30 -27.36 7.72
C GLU A 132 11.64 -26.83 9.01
N GLN A 133 10.78 -25.82 8.90
CA GLN A 133 10.07 -25.25 10.04
C GLN A 133 8.83 -26.05 10.47
N THR A 134 8.46 -27.07 9.69
CA THR A 134 7.27 -27.89 9.93
C THR A 134 7.70 -29.32 10.29
N ASP A 135 8.11 -29.53 11.54
CA ASP A 135 8.22 -30.87 12.10
C ASP A 135 6.81 -31.41 12.38
N ILE A 136 6.52 -32.63 11.90
CA ILE A 136 5.27 -33.36 12.19
C ILE A 136 5.54 -34.40 13.27
#